data_AF-A0A2X1PIH7-F1
#
_entry.id   AF-A0A2X1PIH7-F1
#
_cell.length_a   1.000
_cell.length_b   1.000
_cell.length_c   1.000
_cell.angle_alpha   90.00
_cell.angle_beta   90.00
_cell.angle_gamma   90.00
#
_symmetry.space_group_name_H-M   'P 1'
#
loop_
_entity.id
_entity.type
_entity.pdbx_description
1 polymer ?
#
loop_
_entity_poly.entity_id
_entity_poly.type
_entity_poly.pdbx_seq_one_letter_code
_entity_poly.pdbx_strand_id
1 'polypeptide(L)'
;MATNTTNIANNTSNIATNTTNISNLTETVTNLGEDALKWDKDNGVFTAAHGTETTSKITNVKDGDLTTGSTDAVNGSQLKTTNDAVATNTTNIATNTTNISNLTETVTNLGEDALKWDKDNGVFTAAHGNNTASKITNILDGTVTATSSDAINGSQLYDLSSNIATYFGGNASVNTDGVFTGPTYKIGETNYYNVGDALAAINSSFSTSLGDALLWDATAGKFSAKHGTNGDASVITDVADGEISDSSSDAVNGSQLHGVSSYVVDALGGGAEVNADGTITAPTYTIANADYDNVGDALNAIDTTLDDALLWDADAGENGAFSAAHGKDKTASVITNVANGAISAASSDAINGSQLYTTNKYIADALGGDAEVNADGTITAPTYTIANAEYNNVGDALDALDDNALLWDETANGGAGAYNASHDGKASIITNVANGSISEDSTDAVNGSQLNATNMMIEQNTQIINQLAGNTDATYI
;
A
#
# COMPACT_ATOMS: atom_id res chain seq x y z
N MET A 1 -200.89 -0.49 62.52
CA MET A 1 -199.88 0.33 63.22
C MET A 1 -198.54 -0.39 63.42
N ALA A 2 -198.51 -1.64 63.94
CA ALA A 2 -197.25 -2.37 64.18
C ALA A 2 -196.31 -2.51 62.94
N THR A 3 -196.84 -2.82 61.75
CA THR A 3 -196.05 -2.98 60.51
C THR A 3 -195.33 -1.70 60.06
N ASN A 4 -195.96 -0.52 60.22
CA ASN A 4 -195.34 0.75 59.84
C ASN A 4 -194.17 1.11 60.76
N THR A 5 -194.28 0.80 62.05
CA THR A 5 -193.19 1.00 63.03
C THR A 5 -191.98 0.14 62.69
N THR A 6 -192.17 -1.13 62.32
CA THR A 6 -191.08 -2.04 61.89
C THR A 6 -190.41 -1.58 60.59
N ASN A 7 -191.17 -1.15 59.59
CA ASN A 7 -190.61 -0.66 58.32
C ASN A 7 -189.80 0.63 58.50
N ILE A 8 -190.28 1.56 59.34
CA ILE A 8 -189.55 2.79 59.66
C ILE A 8 -188.25 2.45 60.40
N ALA A 9 -188.28 1.55 61.39
CA ALA A 9 -187.08 1.10 62.09
C ALA A 9 -186.05 0.44 61.14
N ASN A 10 -186.51 -0.42 60.23
CA ASN A 10 -185.66 -1.05 59.21
C ASN A 10 -185.07 0.00 58.24
N ASN A 11 -185.86 0.97 57.79
CA ASN A 11 -185.37 2.05 56.93
C ASN A 11 -184.36 2.95 57.65
N THR A 12 -184.60 3.28 58.92
CA THR A 12 -183.63 4.02 59.75
C THR A 12 -182.33 3.23 59.90
N SER A 13 -182.40 1.91 60.15
CA SER A 13 -181.21 1.06 60.20
C SER A 13 -180.48 1.00 58.86
N ASN A 14 -181.18 0.82 57.74
CA ASN A 14 -180.60 0.79 56.40
C ASN A 14 -179.95 2.13 56.03
N ILE A 15 -180.58 3.26 56.38
CA ILE A 15 -180.01 4.59 56.16
C ILE A 15 -178.75 4.78 57.01
N ALA A 16 -178.76 4.34 58.28
CA ALA A 16 -177.58 4.38 59.13
C ALA A 16 -176.44 3.53 58.54
N THR A 17 -176.73 2.28 58.13
CA THR A 17 -175.77 1.42 57.45
C THR A 17 -175.25 2.04 56.15
N ASN A 18 -176.12 2.63 55.33
CA ASN A 18 -175.72 3.32 54.10
C ASN A 18 -174.85 4.55 54.39
N THR A 19 -175.15 5.29 55.46
CA THR A 19 -174.35 6.45 55.89
C THR A 19 -172.95 6.01 56.29
N THR A 20 -172.84 4.92 57.07
CA THR A 20 -171.55 4.32 57.41
C THR A 20 -170.80 3.83 56.18
N ASN A 21 -171.46 3.11 55.27
CA ASN A 21 -170.84 2.63 54.04
C ASN A 21 -170.34 3.78 53.16
N ILE A 22 -171.10 4.86 53.02
CA ILE A 22 -170.71 6.06 52.28
C ILE A 22 -169.53 6.76 52.96
N SER A 23 -169.52 6.83 54.30
CA SER A 23 -168.39 7.39 55.05
C SER A 23 -167.11 6.58 54.81
N ASN A 24 -167.19 5.24 54.90
CA ASN A 24 -166.05 4.35 54.65
C ASN A 24 -165.57 4.45 53.19
N LEU A 25 -166.49 4.57 52.23
CA LEU A 25 -166.15 4.82 50.82
C LEU A 25 -165.46 6.17 50.65
N THR A 26 -165.94 7.22 51.31
CA THR A 26 -165.36 8.58 51.25
C THR A 26 -163.95 8.60 51.82
N GLU A 27 -163.72 7.91 52.93
CA GLU A 27 -162.39 7.74 53.52
C GLU A 27 -161.48 6.92 52.58
N THR A 28 -161.98 5.82 52.03
CA THR A 28 -161.23 5.00 51.06
C THR A 28 -160.83 5.81 49.83
N VAL A 29 -161.73 6.62 49.29
CA VAL A 29 -161.45 7.49 48.12
C VAL A 29 -160.46 8.59 48.47
N THR A 30 -160.55 9.19 49.66
CA THR A 30 -159.58 10.18 50.13
C THR A 30 -158.18 9.56 50.25
N ASN A 31 -158.07 8.38 50.87
CA ASN A 31 -156.80 7.67 51.04
C ASN A 31 -156.19 7.25 49.69
N LEU A 32 -157.01 6.71 48.78
CA LEU A 32 -156.56 6.44 47.40
C LEU A 32 -156.11 7.73 46.70
N GLY A 33 -156.81 8.83 46.96
CA GLY A 33 -156.46 10.15 46.48
C GLY A 33 -155.18 10.69 47.11
N GLU A 34 -154.69 10.22 48.24
CA GLU A 34 -153.42 10.67 48.84
C GLU A 34 -152.23 9.78 48.43
N ASP A 35 -152.46 8.47 48.30
CA ASP A 35 -151.40 7.48 48.06
C ASP A 35 -151.14 7.16 46.58
N ALA A 36 -152.02 7.57 45.66
CA ALA A 36 -151.84 7.33 44.24
C ALA A 36 -150.82 8.28 43.59
N LEU A 37 -150.12 7.79 42.55
CA LEU A 37 -149.38 8.67 41.64
C LEU A 37 -150.38 9.58 40.91
N LYS A 38 -150.21 10.89 41.07
CA LYS A 38 -151.12 11.89 40.50
C LYS A 38 -150.58 12.44 39.21
N TRP A 39 -151.47 12.73 38.29
CA TRP A 39 -151.15 13.59 37.17
C TRP A 39 -151.05 15.04 37.66
N ASP A 40 -149.85 15.60 37.59
CA ASP A 40 -149.61 17.03 37.75
C ASP A 40 -149.91 17.71 36.41
N LYS A 41 -151.08 18.35 36.34
CA LYS A 41 -151.56 19.00 35.12
C LYS A 41 -150.72 20.21 34.74
N ASP A 42 -150.18 20.92 35.73
CA ASP A 42 -149.46 22.18 35.50
C ASP A 42 -148.07 21.91 34.93
N ASN A 43 -147.47 20.76 35.29
CA ASN A 43 -146.16 20.32 34.78
C ASN A 43 -146.23 19.23 33.70
N GLY A 44 -147.41 18.67 33.43
CA GLY A 44 -147.61 17.67 32.38
C GLY A 44 -146.91 16.32 32.64
N VAL A 45 -146.82 15.90 33.91
CA VAL A 45 -146.14 14.67 34.33
C VAL A 45 -146.92 13.94 35.42
N PHE A 46 -146.65 12.64 35.61
CA PHE A 46 -147.03 11.98 36.85
C PHE A 46 -146.04 12.37 37.96
N THR A 47 -146.56 12.87 39.09
CA THR A 47 -145.73 13.22 40.25
C THR A 47 -145.61 12.05 41.21
N ALA A 48 -144.39 11.82 41.68
CA ALA A 48 -144.07 10.92 42.78
C ALA A 48 -144.00 11.65 44.13
N ALA A 49 -144.49 12.88 44.24
CA ALA A 49 -144.62 13.56 45.53
C ALA A 49 -145.69 12.87 46.39
N HIS A 50 -145.40 12.67 47.67
CA HIS A 50 -146.31 12.05 48.65
C HIS A 50 -146.15 12.75 50.01
N GLY A 51 -147.27 13.07 50.65
CA GLY A 51 -147.29 13.85 51.90
C GLY A 51 -146.66 15.25 51.73
N THR A 52 -145.69 15.58 52.57
CA THR A 52 -144.95 16.84 52.53
C THR A 52 -143.67 16.79 51.67
N GLU A 53 -143.31 15.61 51.15
CA GLU A 53 -142.09 15.44 50.35
C GLU A 53 -142.32 15.86 48.91
N THR A 54 -141.42 16.70 48.39
CA THR A 54 -141.51 17.20 47.01
C THR A 54 -141.10 16.16 45.96
N THR A 55 -140.39 15.10 46.36
CA THR A 55 -140.03 13.94 45.51
C THR A 55 -139.98 12.67 46.35
N SER A 56 -140.34 11.51 45.77
CA SER A 56 -140.17 10.20 46.41
C SER A 56 -139.54 9.19 45.45
N LYS A 57 -139.02 8.09 46.02
CA LYS A 57 -138.48 6.98 45.22
C LYS A 57 -139.60 6.15 44.61
N ILE A 58 -139.47 5.82 43.33
CA ILE A 58 -140.22 4.74 42.71
C ILE A 58 -139.33 3.50 42.75
N THR A 59 -139.71 2.52 43.58
CA THR A 59 -138.99 1.24 43.73
C THR A 59 -139.76 0.09 43.09
N ASN A 60 -139.16 -1.10 43.01
CA ASN A 60 -139.71 -2.27 42.31
C ASN A 60 -139.96 -2.03 40.81
N VAL A 61 -139.20 -1.11 40.21
CA VAL A 61 -139.15 -0.91 38.76
C VAL A 61 -138.38 -2.07 38.16
N LYS A 62 -139.08 -2.92 37.40
CA LYS A 62 -138.46 -3.99 36.60
C LYS A 62 -137.50 -3.36 35.59
N ASP A 63 -136.39 -4.03 35.28
CA ASP A 63 -135.45 -3.60 34.25
C ASP A 63 -136.21 -3.23 32.96
N GLY A 64 -136.01 -2.00 32.48
CA GLY A 64 -136.61 -1.55 31.23
C GLY A 64 -135.87 -2.14 30.03
N ASP A 65 -136.55 -2.31 28.90
CA ASP A 65 -135.87 -2.83 27.71
C ASP A 65 -134.87 -1.79 27.17
N LEU A 66 -133.58 -2.16 27.06
CA LEU A 66 -132.50 -1.28 26.57
C LEU A 66 -132.39 -1.32 25.04
N THR A 67 -133.51 -1.07 24.36
CA THR A 67 -133.58 -1.04 22.89
C THR A 67 -133.68 0.39 22.37
N THR A 68 -133.28 0.61 21.12
CA THR A 68 -133.45 1.91 20.45
C THR A 68 -134.94 2.29 20.42
N GLY A 69 -135.28 3.47 20.96
CA GLY A 69 -136.66 3.97 21.02
C GLY A 69 -137.50 3.49 22.20
N SER A 70 -136.91 2.74 23.15
CA SER A 70 -137.59 2.36 24.39
C SER A 70 -138.02 3.61 25.18
N THR A 71 -139.23 3.55 25.72
CA THR A 71 -139.78 4.55 26.66
C THR A 71 -139.90 4.01 28.07
N ASP A 72 -139.35 2.82 28.33
CA ASP A 72 -139.36 2.20 29.65
C ASP A 72 -138.48 3.00 30.62
N ALA A 73 -138.91 3.09 31.87
CA ALA A 73 -138.07 3.62 32.93
C ALA A 73 -136.93 2.63 33.22
N VAL A 74 -135.70 3.14 33.30
CA VAL A 74 -134.55 2.34 33.75
C VAL A 74 -134.41 2.40 35.26
N ASN A 75 -133.98 1.29 35.85
CA ASN A 75 -133.71 1.23 37.29
C ASN A 75 -132.21 1.42 37.60
N GLY A 76 -131.89 1.45 38.89
CA GLY A 76 -130.53 1.70 39.36
C GLY A 76 -129.51 0.64 38.94
N SER A 77 -129.88 -0.64 38.80
CA SER A 77 -128.95 -1.71 38.39
C SER A 77 -128.51 -1.58 36.93
N GLN A 78 -129.41 -1.17 36.04
CA GLN A 78 -129.08 -0.92 34.64
C GLN A 78 -128.10 0.25 34.49
N LEU A 79 -128.38 1.37 35.18
CA LEU A 79 -127.48 2.52 35.20
C LEU A 79 -126.13 2.20 35.87
N LYS A 80 -126.14 1.38 36.93
CA LYS A 80 -124.91 0.93 37.60
C LYS A 80 -124.02 0.11 36.67
N THR A 81 -124.60 -0.80 35.89
CA THR A 81 -123.86 -1.61 34.91
C THR A 81 -123.14 -0.72 33.90
N THR A 82 -123.84 0.27 33.35
CA THR A 82 -123.23 1.28 32.46
C THR A 82 -122.11 2.05 33.17
N ASN A 83 -122.34 2.51 34.39
CA ASN A 83 -121.35 3.25 35.16
C ASN A 83 -120.09 2.42 35.50
N ASP A 84 -120.23 1.12 35.73
CA ASP A 84 -119.10 0.21 35.97
C ASP A 84 -118.26 0.00 34.70
N ALA A 85 -118.90 -0.10 33.55
CA ALA A 85 -118.20 -0.14 32.26
C ALA A 85 -117.46 1.19 32.00
N VAL A 86 -118.08 2.33 32.30
CA VAL A 86 -117.44 3.66 32.19
C VAL A 86 -116.26 3.80 33.16
N ALA A 87 -116.39 3.32 34.40
CA ALA A 87 -115.29 3.32 35.37
C ALA A 87 -114.12 2.44 34.89
N THR A 88 -114.42 1.24 34.37
CA THR A 88 -113.42 0.35 33.77
C THR A 88 -112.70 1.01 32.61
N ASN A 89 -113.44 1.66 31.70
CA ASN A 89 -112.85 2.41 30.59
C ASN A 89 -111.95 3.55 31.09
N THR A 90 -112.36 4.26 32.14
CA THR A 90 -111.57 5.34 32.75
C THR A 90 -110.25 4.81 33.31
N THR A 91 -110.28 3.67 34.03
CA THR A 91 -109.06 3.01 34.52
C THR A 91 -108.17 2.56 33.37
N ASN A 92 -108.72 1.91 32.34
CA ASN A 92 -107.96 1.46 31.17
C ASN A 92 -107.29 2.63 30.43
N ILE A 93 -107.98 3.76 30.29
CA ILE A 93 -107.42 4.99 29.68
C ILE A 93 -106.27 5.53 30.52
N ALA A 94 -106.42 5.59 31.85
CA ALA A 94 -105.35 6.03 32.74
C ALA A 94 -104.11 5.11 32.63
N THR A 95 -104.32 3.79 32.66
CA THR A 95 -103.24 2.80 32.46
C THR A 95 -102.55 2.95 31.11
N ASN A 96 -103.31 3.11 30.02
CA ASN A 96 -102.73 3.34 28.69
C ASN A 96 -101.92 4.63 28.64
N THR A 97 -102.39 5.70 29.29
CA THR A 97 -101.66 6.97 29.38
C THR A 97 -100.32 6.80 30.09
N THR A 98 -100.30 6.09 31.23
CA THR A 98 -99.05 5.77 31.94
C THR A 98 -98.12 4.91 31.09
N ASN A 99 -98.63 3.87 30.42
CA ASN A 99 -97.83 3.01 29.55
C ASN A 99 -97.20 3.80 28.40
N ILE A 100 -97.96 4.69 27.76
CA ILE A 100 -97.45 5.55 26.68
C ILE A 100 -96.35 6.49 27.20
N SER A 101 -96.53 7.06 28.40
CA SER A 101 -95.50 7.89 29.03
C SER A 101 -94.20 7.11 29.26
N ASN A 102 -94.29 5.91 29.83
CA ASN A 102 -93.13 5.04 30.08
C ASN A 102 -92.44 4.61 28.77
N LEU A 103 -93.21 4.32 27.72
CA LEU A 103 -92.67 4.04 26.39
C LEU A 103 -91.93 5.26 25.82
N THR A 104 -92.49 6.45 25.98
CA THR A 104 -91.88 7.70 25.49
C THR A 104 -90.55 7.97 26.18
N GLU A 105 -90.50 7.79 27.50
CA GLU A 105 -89.26 7.90 28.28
C GLU A 105 -88.23 6.86 27.83
N THR A 106 -88.63 5.59 27.68
CA THR A 106 -87.73 4.52 27.20
C THR A 106 -87.16 4.83 25.81
N VAL A 107 -87.99 5.29 24.88
CA VAL A 107 -87.56 5.67 23.52
C VAL A 107 -86.62 6.87 23.55
N THR A 108 -86.86 7.84 24.44
CA THR A 108 -85.99 9.00 24.60
C THR A 108 -84.62 8.58 25.11
N ASN A 109 -84.56 7.73 26.15
CA ASN A 109 -83.32 7.23 26.72
C ASN A 109 -82.52 6.38 25.72
N LEU A 110 -83.18 5.46 25.00
CA LEU A 110 -82.54 4.71 23.91
C LEU A 110 -82.04 5.64 22.80
N GLY A 111 -82.78 6.72 22.54
CA GLY A 111 -82.34 7.80 21.68
C GLY A 111 -81.04 8.40 22.17
N GLU A 112 -80.89 8.75 23.43
CA GLU A 112 -79.67 9.41 23.95
C GLU A 112 -78.44 8.48 23.99
N ASP A 113 -78.62 7.20 24.28
CA ASP A 113 -77.51 6.26 24.52
C ASP A 113 -77.04 5.46 23.29
N ALA A 114 -77.77 5.54 22.17
CA ALA A 114 -77.42 4.80 20.95
C ALA A 114 -76.37 5.51 20.08
N LEU A 115 -75.61 4.73 19.29
CA LEU A 115 -74.85 5.26 18.16
C LEU A 115 -75.82 5.78 17.10
N LYS A 116 -75.85 7.10 16.90
CA LYS A 116 -76.79 7.75 15.98
C LYS A 116 -76.20 7.87 14.60
N TRP A 117 -77.04 7.73 13.59
CA TRP A 117 -76.71 8.19 12.26
C TRP A 117 -76.73 9.72 12.24
N ASP A 118 -75.56 10.32 12.06
CA ASP A 118 -75.40 11.73 11.74
C ASP A 118 -75.57 11.89 10.22
N LYS A 119 -76.77 12.38 9.83
CA LYS A 119 -77.13 12.53 8.42
C LYS A 119 -76.30 13.61 7.72
N ASP A 120 -75.90 14.64 8.43
CA ASP A 120 -75.19 15.78 7.85
C ASP A 120 -73.74 15.40 7.54
N ASN A 121 -73.15 14.55 8.38
CA ASN A 121 -71.78 14.04 8.20
C ASN A 121 -71.70 12.67 7.52
N GLY A 122 -72.84 11.97 7.34
CA GLY A 122 -72.90 10.66 6.69
C GLY A 122 -72.20 9.54 7.46
N VAL A 123 -72.20 9.59 8.79
CA VAL A 123 -71.49 8.63 9.66
C VAL A 123 -72.33 8.25 10.88
N PHE A 124 -71.99 7.13 11.53
CA PHE A 124 -72.45 6.89 12.88
C PHE A 124 -71.61 7.70 13.89
N THR A 125 -72.26 8.46 14.76
CA THR A 125 -71.61 9.26 15.80
C THR A 125 -71.67 8.57 17.16
N ALA A 126 -70.53 8.59 17.85
CA ALA A 126 -70.40 8.20 19.25
C ALA A 126 -70.47 9.41 20.20
N ALA A 127 -71.07 10.51 19.78
CA ALA A 127 -71.30 11.65 20.65
C ALA A 127 -72.36 11.30 21.71
N HIS A 128 -72.08 11.63 22.97
CA HIS A 128 -73.02 11.49 24.09
C HIS A 128 -73.10 12.82 24.86
N GLY A 129 -74.31 13.25 25.22
CA GLY A 129 -74.52 14.54 25.90
C GLY A 129 -74.14 15.77 25.06
N ASN A 130 -73.18 16.56 25.52
CA ASN A 130 -72.83 17.89 24.98
C ASN A 130 -71.98 17.86 23.67
N ASN A 131 -72.22 16.90 22.78
CA ASN A 131 -71.56 16.75 21.48
C ASN A 131 -70.03 16.53 21.52
N THR A 132 -69.49 15.95 22.59
CA THR A 132 -68.12 15.45 22.58
C THR A 132 -68.10 13.98 22.16
N ALA A 133 -67.19 13.62 21.24
CA ALA A 133 -67.02 12.24 20.80
C ALA A 133 -66.61 11.36 21.99
N SER A 134 -67.31 10.25 22.20
CA SER A 134 -67.00 9.30 23.26
C SER A 134 -66.14 8.15 22.75
N LYS A 135 -65.38 7.52 23.66
CA LYS A 135 -64.66 6.28 23.35
C LYS A 135 -65.66 5.15 23.13
N ILE A 136 -65.48 4.38 22.05
CA ILE A 136 -66.12 3.07 21.91
C ILE A 136 -65.12 2.04 22.42
N THR A 137 -65.44 1.36 23.53
CA THR A 137 -64.57 0.39 24.18
C THR A 137 -65.18 -1.01 24.12
N ASN A 138 -64.45 -2.03 24.58
CA ASN A 138 -64.87 -3.42 24.53
C ASN A 138 -65.14 -3.93 23.09
N ILE A 139 -64.37 -3.40 22.14
CA ILE A 139 -64.34 -3.87 20.75
C ILE A 139 -63.40 -5.06 20.66
N LEU A 140 -63.92 -6.21 20.20
CA LEU A 140 -63.12 -7.38 19.86
C LEU A 140 -62.12 -7.03 18.75
N ASP A 141 -60.95 -7.68 18.75
CA ASP A 141 -59.94 -7.49 17.69
C ASP A 141 -60.58 -7.66 16.31
N GLY A 142 -60.49 -6.62 15.48
CA GLY A 142 -61.02 -6.63 14.12
C GLY A 142 -60.13 -7.49 13.21
N THR A 143 -60.71 -8.13 12.21
CA THR A 143 -59.91 -8.89 11.25
C THR A 143 -59.03 -7.93 10.43
N VAL A 144 -57.71 -8.14 10.37
CA VAL A 144 -56.80 -7.28 9.59
C VAL A 144 -56.54 -7.90 8.20
N THR A 145 -57.32 -7.47 7.21
CA THR A 145 -57.17 -7.85 5.80
C THR A 145 -57.47 -6.67 4.88
N ALA A 146 -57.08 -6.76 3.61
CA ALA A 146 -57.27 -5.67 2.63
C ALA A 146 -58.73 -5.24 2.39
N THR A 147 -59.71 -6.08 2.75
CA THR A 147 -61.14 -5.84 2.52
C THR A 147 -61.96 -5.82 3.82
N SER A 148 -61.30 -5.83 4.98
CA SER A 148 -62.01 -5.83 6.26
C SER A 148 -62.81 -4.55 6.46
N SER A 149 -63.98 -4.69 7.08
CA SER A 149 -64.81 -3.57 7.55
C SER A 149 -64.95 -3.58 9.08
N ASP A 150 -64.17 -4.43 9.75
CA ASP A 150 -64.16 -4.51 11.21
C ASP A 150 -63.43 -3.28 11.78
N ALA A 151 -63.95 -2.74 12.88
CA ALA A 151 -63.20 -1.75 13.66
C ALA A 151 -62.00 -2.44 14.33
N ILE A 152 -60.83 -1.80 14.28
CA ILE A 152 -59.66 -2.23 15.07
C ILE A 152 -59.69 -1.56 16.45
N ASN A 153 -59.12 -2.22 17.44
CA ASN A 153 -58.97 -1.66 18.78
C ASN A 153 -57.51 -1.23 19.06
N GLY A 154 -57.29 -0.70 20.26
CA GLY A 154 -55.97 -0.18 20.66
C GLY A 154 -54.87 -1.25 20.77
N SER A 155 -55.20 -2.50 21.16
CA SER A 155 -54.20 -3.57 21.26
C SER A 155 -53.60 -3.90 19.90
N GLN A 156 -54.42 -3.99 18.85
CA GLN A 156 -53.92 -4.29 17.50
C GLN A 156 -52.98 -3.21 16.96
N LEU A 157 -53.29 -1.93 17.21
CA LEU A 157 -52.43 -0.82 16.82
C LEU A 157 -51.14 -0.76 17.66
N TYR A 158 -51.24 -1.08 18.95
CA TYR A 158 -50.09 -1.16 19.86
C TYR A 158 -49.13 -2.29 19.46
N ASP A 159 -49.66 -3.46 19.12
CA ASP A 159 -48.89 -4.61 18.65
C ASP A 159 -48.16 -4.31 17.33
N LEU A 160 -48.85 -3.68 16.37
CA LEU A 160 -48.21 -3.22 15.12
C LEU A 160 -47.07 -2.24 15.41
N SER A 161 -47.31 -1.23 16.26
CA SER A 161 -46.31 -0.22 16.62
C SER A 161 -45.11 -0.84 17.34
N SER A 162 -45.34 -1.83 18.20
CA SER A 162 -44.31 -2.56 18.94
C SER A 162 -43.46 -3.44 18.01
N ASN A 163 -44.07 -4.07 17.01
CA ASN A 163 -43.35 -4.80 15.98
C ASN A 163 -42.44 -3.86 15.15
N ILE A 164 -42.94 -2.68 14.77
CA ILE A 164 -42.14 -1.67 14.06
C ILE A 164 -40.93 -1.24 14.91
N ALA A 165 -41.13 -0.99 16.22
CA ALA A 165 -40.03 -0.66 17.13
C ALA A 165 -38.99 -1.79 17.18
N THR A 166 -39.43 -3.03 17.27
CA THR A 166 -38.56 -4.21 17.28
C THR A 166 -37.75 -4.33 15.99
N TYR A 167 -38.35 -4.10 14.82
CA TYR A 167 -37.65 -4.16 13.53
C TYR A 167 -36.60 -3.07 13.36
N PHE A 168 -36.86 -1.86 13.86
CA PHE A 168 -35.83 -0.82 13.88
C PHE A 168 -34.73 -1.12 14.91
N GLY A 169 -35.05 -1.77 16.03
CA GLY A 169 -34.10 -1.95 17.11
C GLY A 169 -33.59 -0.60 17.62
N GLY A 170 -32.30 -0.49 17.97
CA GLY A 170 -31.70 0.79 18.34
C GLY A 170 -32.41 1.49 19.51
N ASN A 171 -32.99 0.75 20.46
CA ASN A 171 -33.84 1.29 21.53
C ASN A 171 -35.13 1.99 21.08
N ALA A 172 -35.59 1.78 19.84
CA ALA A 172 -36.95 2.14 19.46
C ALA A 172 -37.96 1.41 20.36
N SER A 173 -39.04 2.09 20.75
CA SER A 173 -40.02 1.55 21.68
C SER A 173 -41.39 2.18 21.50
N VAL A 174 -42.42 1.55 22.08
CA VAL A 174 -43.74 2.17 22.27
C VAL A 174 -43.97 2.33 23.76
N ASN A 175 -44.17 3.57 24.21
CA ASN A 175 -44.40 3.90 25.60
C ASN A 175 -45.78 3.43 26.07
N THR A 176 -46.01 3.40 27.39
CA THR A 176 -47.28 2.96 27.99
C THR A 176 -48.47 3.85 27.63
N ASP A 177 -48.22 5.07 27.14
CA ASP A 177 -49.23 5.99 26.62
C ASP A 177 -49.49 5.81 25.10
N GLY A 178 -48.84 4.83 24.46
CA GLY A 178 -48.95 4.55 23.03
C GLY A 178 -48.05 5.40 22.14
N VAL A 179 -47.20 6.27 22.70
CA VAL A 179 -46.29 7.12 21.92
C VAL A 179 -45.08 6.31 21.44
N PHE A 180 -44.83 6.33 20.13
CA PHE A 180 -43.67 5.70 19.51
C PHE A 180 -42.41 6.55 19.69
N THR A 181 -41.34 5.94 20.19
CA THR A 181 -39.99 6.51 20.27
C THR A 181 -39.13 5.86 19.19
N GLY A 182 -38.56 6.67 18.29
CA GLY A 182 -37.72 6.19 17.19
C GLY A 182 -36.39 5.58 17.64
N PRO A 183 -35.69 4.87 16.73
CA PRO A 183 -34.41 4.25 17.05
C PRO A 183 -33.32 5.31 17.27
N THR A 184 -32.26 4.90 17.96
CA THR A 184 -30.99 5.60 18.10
C THR A 184 -29.87 4.63 17.75
N TYR A 185 -29.19 4.87 16.64
CA TYR A 185 -28.01 4.12 16.20
C TYR A 185 -26.76 4.93 16.50
N LYS A 186 -25.80 4.35 17.23
CA LYS A 186 -24.53 5.02 17.56
C LYS A 186 -23.42 4.53 16.63
N ILE A 187 -22.92 5.40 15.76
CA ILE A 187 -21.84 5.12 14.80
C ILE A 187 -20.68 6.07 15.14
N GLY A 188 -19.56 5.49 15.59
CA GLY A 188 -18.48 6.27 16.20
C GLY A 188 -18.96 7.00 17.46
N GLU A 189 -18.76 8.32 17.50
CA GLU A 189 -19.19 9.18 18.62
C GLU A 189 -20.57 9.83 18.41
N THR A 190 -21.20 9.63 17.24
CA THR A 190 -22.45 10.32 16.86
C THR A 190 -23.67 9.40 16.91
N ASN A 191 -24.82 9.94 17.33
CA ASN A 191 -26.12 9.26 17.33
C ASN A 191 -26.94 9.64 16.10
N TYR A 192 -27.61 8.64 15.50
CA TYR A 192 -28.47 8.77 14.33
C TYR A 192 -29.86 8.20 14.63
N TYR A 193 -30.92 8.91 14.21
CA TYR A 193 -32.29 8.60 14.62
C TYR A 193 -33.15 7.92 13.54
N ASN A 194 -32.54 7.62 12.40
CA ASN A 194 -33.15 6.85 11.32
C ASN A 194 -32.11 5.99 10.61
N VAL A 195 -32.58 4.96 9.90
CA VAL A 195 -31.73 3.97 9.24
C VAL A 195 -30.90 4.58 8.11
N GLY A 196 -31.47 5.50 7.33
CA GLY A 196 -30.82 6.09 6.16
C GLY A 196 -29.55 6.85 6.55
N ASP A 197 -29.66 7.73 7.55
CA ASP A 197 -28.53 8.54 8.01
C ASP A 197 -27.46 7.66 8.68
N ALA A 198 -27.88 6.64 9.45
CA ALA A 198 -26.94 5.70 10.07
C ALA A 198 -26.15 4.91 9.02
N LEU A 199 -26.80 4.43 7.95
CA LEU A 199 -26.13 3.73 6.85
C LEU A 199 -25.21 4.66 6.05
N ALA A 200 -25.62 5.91 5.81
CA ALA A 200 -24.76 6.91 5.17
C ALA A 200 -23.50 7.20 6.01
N ALA A 201 -23.66 7.30 7.33
CA ALA A 201 -22.54 7.47 8.26
C ALA A 201 -21.60 6.27 8.24
N ILE A 202 -22.13 5.04 8.27
CA ILE A 202 -21.33 3.82 8.13
C ILE A 202 -20.53 3.86 6.83
N ASN A 203 -21.16 4.15 5.70
CA ASN A 203 -20.50 4.22 4.40
C ASN A 203 -19.37 5.27 4.39
N SER A 204 -19.58 6.44 5.00
CA SER A 204 -18.55 7.46 5.12
C SER A 204 -17.41 7.03 6.06
N SER A 205 -17.73 6.38 7.17
CA SER A 205 -16.73 5.92 8.15
C SER A 205 -15.85 4.80 7.60
N PHE A 206 -16.40 3.95 6.73
CA PHE A 206 -15.62 2.96 5.99
C PHE A 206 -14.63 3.65 5.03
N SER A 207 -15.04 4.69 4.32
CA SER A 207 -14.13 5.42 3.42
C SER A 207 -12.95 6.07 4.17
N THR A 208 -13.18 6.62 5.37
CA THR A 208 -12.09 7.18 6.18
C THR A 208 -11.19 6.09 6.75
N SER A 209 -11.78 5.01 7.31
CA SER A 209 -11.00 3.91 7.89
C SER A 209 -10.22 3.11 6.85
N LEU A 210 -10.76 2.97 5.63
CA LEU A 210 -10.08 2.31 4.51
C LEU A 210 -9.03 3.22 3.87
N GLY A 211 -9.20 4.54 3.96
CA GLY A 211 -8.24 5.52 3.45
C GLY A 211 -6.84 5.38 4.08
N ASP A 212 -6.75 4.86 5.29
CA ASP A 212 -5.49 4.65 6.02
C ASP A 212 -4.88 3.24 5.81
N ALA A 213 -5.56 2.35 5.09
CA ALA A 213 -5.09 0.98 4.86
C ALA A 213 -4.31 0.85 3.54
N LEU A 214 -3.47 -0.18 3.43
CA LEU A 214 -2.93 -0.62 2.14
C LEU A 214 -4.07 -1.23 1.32
N LEU A 215 -4.61 -0.46 0.37
CA LEU A 215 -5.71 -0.90 -0.47
C LEU A 215 -5.20 -1.54 -1.76
N TRP A 216 -5.90 -2.57 -2.21
CA TRP A 216 -5.64 -3.17 -3.52
C TRP A 216 -5.96 -2.18 -4.64
N ASP A 217 -4.95 -1.75 -5.38
CA ASP A 217 -5.10 -1.02 -6.63
C ASP A 217 -5.28 -2.03 -7.76
N ALA A 218 -6.54 -2.21 -8.20
CA ALA A 218 -6.89 -3.13 -9.27
C ALA A 218 -6.30 -2.75 -10.63
N THR A 219 -5.96 -1.48 -10.85
CA THR A 219 -5.34 -1.03 -12.10
C THR A 219 -3.86 -1.40 -12.11
N ALA A 220 -3.17 -1.23 -10.98
CA ALA A 220 -1.77 -1.61 -10.83
C ALA A 220 -1.58 -3.12 -10.56
N GLY A 221 -2.63 -3.81 -10.12
CA GLY A 221 -2.59 -5.22 -9.73
C GLY A 221 -1.74 -5.46 -8.47
N LYS A 222 -1.74 -4.52 -7.52
CA LYS A 222 -0.88 -4.53 -6.31
C LYS A 222 -1.57 -3.84 -5.14
N PHE A 223 -1.12 -4.11 -3.91
CA PHE A 223 -1.44 -3.25 -2.77
C PHE A 223 -0.72 -1.91 -2.90
N SER A 224 -1.44 -0.82 -2.68
CA SER A 224 -0.96 0.56 -2.82
C SER A 224 -0.76 1.20 -1.46
N ALA A 225 0.41 1.81 -1.27
CA ALA A 225 0.73 2.67 -0.14
C ALA A 225 0.45 4.16 -0.44
N LYS A 226 -0.33 4.47 -1.48
CA LYS A 226 -0.77 5.85 -1.74
C LYS A 226 -1.81 6.24 -0.70
N HIS A 227 -1.64 7.42 -0.10
CA HIS A 227 -2.49 7.92 0.98
C HIS A 227 -2.98 9.35 0.68
N GLY A 228 -4.16 9.68 1.21
CA GLY A 228 -4.74 11.02 1.11
C GLY A 228 -5.25 11.41 -0.29
N THR A 229 -5.69 12.66 -0.42
CA THR A 229 -6.35 13.18 -1.64
C THR A 229 -5.40 13.44 -2.80
N ASN A 230 -4.09 13.57 -2.53
CA ASN A 230 -3.08 13.87 -3.54
C ASN A 230 -2.59 12.58 -4.26
N GLY A 231 -2.84 11.41 -3.67
CA GLY A 231 -2.42 10.13 -4.25
C GLY A 231 -0.91 9.88 -4.22
N ASP A 232 -0.19 10.60 -3.35
CA ASP A 232 1.25 10.44 -3.18
C ASP A 232 1.57 9.15 -2.42
N ALA A 233 2.66 8.49 -2.79
CA ALA A 233 3.14 7.31 -2.08
C ALA A 233 3.57 7.70 -0.66
N SER A 234 3.17 6.89 0.32
CA SER A 234 3.54 7.08 1.73
C SER A 234 4.55 6.04 2.19
N VAL A 235 5.32 6.41 3.22
CA VAL A 235 6.23 5.51 3.91
C VAL A 235 5.42 4.48 4.68
N ILE A 236 5.80 3.20 4.56
CA ILE A 236 5.29 2.13 5.41
C ILE A 236 6.28 1.98 6.58
N THR A 237 5.87 2.39 7.78
CA THR A 237 6.65 2.23 9.02
C THR A 237 6.20 0.97 9.78
N ASP A 238 6.94 0.61 10.83
CA ASP A 238 6.67 -0.56 11.69
C ASP A 238 6.68 -1.90 10.94
N VAL A 239 7.42 -1.95 9.83
CA VAL A 239 7.74 -3.19 9.10
C VAL A 239 8.80 -3.94 9.89
N ALA A 240 8.44 -5.08 10.46
CA ALA A 240 9.38 -5.99 11.10
C ALA A 240 10.43 -6.50 10.08
N ASP A 241 11.59 -6.95 10.56
CA ASP A 241 12.61 -7.55 9.71
C ASP A 241 12.01 -8.76 8.96
N GLY A 242 11.99 -8.70 7.63
CA GLY A 242 11.50 -9.79 6.79
C GLY A 242 12.52 -10.93 6.68
N GLU A 243 12.09 -12.14 6.37
CA GLU A 243 13.02 -13.22 6.08
C GLU A 243 13.86 -12.89 4.83
N ILE A 244 15.18 -13.13 4.88
CA ILE A 244 16.09 -12.99 3.73
C ILE A 244 16.41 -14.39 3.19
N SER A 245 15.69 -14.81 2.14
CA SER A 245 15.90 -16.06 1.40
C SER A 245 15.51 -15.90 -0.07
N ASP A 246 15.92 -16.83 -0.93
CA ASP A 246 15.62 -16.82 -2.37
C ASP A 246 14.14 -17.02 -2.70
N SER A 247 13.34 -17.49 -1.74
CA SER A 247 11.89 -17.66 -1.83
C SER A 247 11.07 -16.70 -0.98
N SER A 248 11.70 -15.77 -0.25
CA SER A 248 10.98 -14.87 0.65
C SER A 248 10.00 -13.98 -0.10
N SER A 249 8.83 -13.74 0.52
CA SER A 249 7.83 -12.77 0.06
C SER A 249 7.61 -11.67 1.10
N ASP A 250 8.47 -11.62 2.12
CA ASP A 250 8.41 -10.61 3.17
C ASP A 250 8.94 -9.27 2.65
N ALA A 251 8.35 -8.19 3.14
CA ALA A 251 8.94 -6.87 2.92
C ALA A 251 10.22 -6.75 3.77
N VAL A 252 11.28 -6.18 3.18
CA VAL A 252 12.49 -5.80 3.91
C VAL A 252 12.38 -4.34 4.36
N ASN A 253 12.88 -4.04 5.55
CA ASN A 253 12.90 -2.69 6.08
C ASN A 253 14.28 -2.01 5.90
N GLY A 254 14.35 -0.73 6.30
CA GLY A 254 15.56 0.07 6.18
C GLY A 254 16.75 -0.46 7.01
N SER A 255 16.51 -1.08 8.18
CA SER A 255 17.60 -1.64 9.01
C SER A 255 18.28 -2.83 8.33
N GLN A 256 17.51 -3.70 7.66
CA GLN A 256 18.08 -4.82 6.92
C GLN A 256 18.94 -4.35 5.74
N LEU A 257 18.45 -3.39 4.95
CA LEU A 257 19.22 -2.82 3.84
C LEU A 257 20.48 -2.09 4.34
N HIS A 258 20.36 -1.33 5.43
CA HIS A 258 21.50 -0.67 6.06
C HIS A 258 22.55 -1.69 6.54
N GLY A 259 22.12 -2.80 7.16
CA GLY A 259 23.02 -3.88 7.57
C GLY A 259 23.80 -4.51 6.40
N VAL A 260 23.15 -4.70 5.24
CA VAL A 260 23.84 -5.13 4.01
C VAL A 260 24.87 -4.09 3.56
N SER A 261 24.49 -2.80 3.53
CA SER A 261 25.42 -1.72 3.15
C SER A 261 26.62 -1.63 4.11
N SER A 262 26.41 -1.81 5.41
CA SER A 262 27.50 -1.84 6.40
C SER A 262 28.47 -2.99 6.14
N TYR A 263 27.96 -4.19 5.86
CA TYR A 263 28.81 -5.34 5.53
C TYR A 263 29.65 -5.09 4.27
N VAL A 264 29.08 -4.48 3.24
CA VAL A 264 29.80 -4.12 2.00
C VAL A 264 30.91 -3.11 2.29
N VAL A 265 30.63 -2.10 3.10
CA VAL A 265 31.62 -1.10 3.50
C VAL A 265 32.79 -1.72 4.28
N ASP A 266 32.50 -2.59 5.24
CA ASP A 266 33.53 -3.31 6.01
C ASP A 266 34.40 -4.19 5.10
N ALA A 267 33.79 -4.82 4.10
CA ALA A 267 34.50 -5.66 3.13
C ALA A 267 35.38 -4.85 2.17
N LEU A 268 34.96 -3.64 1.77
CA LEU A 268 35.75 -2.74 0.93
C LEU A 268 36.92 -2.12 1.72
N GLY A 269 36.70 -1.74 2.98
CA GLY A 269 37.70 -1.02 3.77
C GLY A 269 38.02 0.36 3.18
N GLY A 270 39.29 0.79 3.26
CA GLY A 270 39.74 2.05 2.65
C GLY A 270 39.06 3.32 3.19
N GLY A 271 38.34 3.26 4.31
CA GLY A 271 37.55 4.38 4.82
C GLY A 271 36.21 4.60 4.11
N ALA A 272 35.71 3.62 3.36
CA ALA A 272 34.33 3.63 2.89
C ALA A 272 33.35 3.74 4.07
N GLU A 273 32.18 4.35 3.84
CA GLU A 273 31.14 4.53 4.86
C GLU A 273 29.73 4.54 4.25
N VAL A 274 28.72 4.16 5.04
CA VAL A 274 27.30 4.31 4.66
C VAL A 274 26.82 5.69 5.11
N ASN A 275 26.44 6.52 4.15
CA ASN A 275 25.95 7.88 4.38
C ASN A 275 24.53 7.89 4.95
N ALA A 276 24.12 9.03 5.52
CA ALA A 276 22.78 9.22 6.09
C ALA A 276 21.63 9.07 5.07
N ASP A 277 21.91 9.26 3.78
CA ASP A 277 20.96 9.04 2.68
C ASP A 277 20.96 7.60 2.13
N GLY A 278 21.78 6.72 2.71
CA GLY A 278 21.93 5.32 2.32
C GLY A 278 22.95 5.06 1.20
N THR A 279 23.58 6.10 0.63
CA THR A 279 24.67 5.92 -0.34
C THR A 279 25.96 5.44 0.34
N ILE A 280 26.89 4.87 -0.42
CA ILE A 280 28.22 4.48 0.09
C ILE A 280 29.26 5.48 -0.41
N THR A 281 30.02 6.08 0.51
CA THR A 281 31.23 6.84 0.19
C THR A 281 32.31 5.87 -0.29
N ALA A 282 32.93 6.17 -1.42
CA ALA A 282 33.94 5.30 -2.03
C ALA A 282 35.14 5.08 -1.09
N PRO A 283 35.75 3.87 -1.09
CA PRO A 283 36.98 3.63 -0.34
C PRO A 283 38.13 4.45 -0.94
N THR A 284 39.18 4.71 -0.16
CA THR A 284 40.45 5.26 -0.67
C THR A 284 41.57 4.24 -0.46
N TYR A 285 42.15 3.77 -1.56
CA TYR A 285 43.32 2.91 -1.56
C TYR A 285 44.54 3.69 -2.07
N THR A 286 45.55 3.91 -1.23
CA THR A 286 46.76 4.62 -1.63
C THR A 286 47.84 3.64 -2.11
N ILE A 287 48.21 3.69 -3.39
CA ILE A 287 49.26 2.87 -4.01
C ILE A 287 50.29 3.79 -4.67
N ALA A 288 51.58 3.63 -4.33
CA ALA A 288 52.68 4.44 -4.88
C ALA A 288 52.45 5.98 -4.84
N ASN A 289 51.83 6.48 -3.77
CA ASN A 289 51.45 7.89 -3.55
C ASN A 289 50.34 8.43 -4.46
N ALA A 290 49.54 7.56 -5.10
CA ALA A 290 48.29 7.92 -5.76
C ALA A 290 47.11 7.25 -5.04
N ASP A 291 45.99 7.96 -4.94
CA ASP A 291 44.76 7.49 -4.32
C ASP A 291 43.80 6.95 -5.38
N TYR A 292 43.19 5.79 -5.11
CA TYR A 292 42.23 5.10 -5.96
C TYR A 292 40.94 4.86 -5.21
N ASP A 293 39.80 5.15 -5.84
CA ASP A 293 38.49 5.11 -5.20
C ASP A 293 37.74 3.78 -5.37
N ASN A 294 38.39 2.81 -6.04
CA ASN A 294 37.82 1.50 -6.31
C ASN A 294 38.92 0.43 -6.38
N VAL A 295 38.51 -0.82 -6.14
CA VAL A 295 39.43 -1.98 -6.06
C VAL A 295 40.10 -2.27 -7.40
N GLY A 296 39.38 -2.12 -8.51
CA GLY A 296 39.88 -2.45 -9.84
C GLY A 296 41.09 -1.59 -10.23
N ASP A 297 40.95 -0.28 -10.06
CA ASP A 297 42.01 0.68 -10.39
C ASP A 297 43.19 0.57 -9.43
N ALA A 298 42.93 0.35 -8.13
CA ALA A 298 43.98 0.10 -7.15
C ALA A 298 44.82 -1.15 -7.49
N LEU A 299 44.17 -2.24 -7.92
CA LEU A 299 44.87 -3.46 -8.34
C LEU A 299 45.68 -3.25 -9.63
N ASN A 300 45.13 -2.52 -10.60
CA ASN A 300 45.85 -2.16 -11.82
C ASN A 300 47.07 -1.26 -11.54
N ALA A 301 46.96 -0.37 -10.56
CA ALA A 301 48.08 0.44 -10.10
C ALA A 301 49.18 -0.41 -9.47
N ILE A 302 48.83 -1.39 -8.62
CA ILE A 302 49.80 -2.35 -8.07
C ILE A 302 50.53 -3.08 -9.21
N ASP A 303 49.79 -3.61 -10.19
CA ASP A 303 50.36 -4.31 -11.35
C ASP A 303 51.37 -3.42 -12.11
N THR A 304 50.99 -2.17 -12.39
CA THR A 304 51.87 -1.20 -13.06
C THR A 304 53.11 -0.87 -12.22
N THR A 305 52.97 -0.71 -10.89
CA THR A 305 54.14 -0.42 -10.03
C THR A 305 55.09 -1.60 -9.91
N LEU A 306 54.60 -2.82 -10.10
CA LEU A 306 55.45 -4.02 -10.16
C LEU A 306 56.20 -4.10 -11.49
N ASP A 307 55.63 -3.62 -12.60
CA ASP A 307 56.32 -3.53 -13.90
C ASP A 307 57.57 -2.61 -13.85
N ASP A 308 57.59 -1.63 -12.95
CA ASP A 308 58.72 -0.69 -12.78
C ASP A 308 59.83 -1.23 -11.84
N ALA A 309 59.65 -2.39 -11.22
CA ALA A 309 60.62 -2.97 -10.27
C ALA A 309 61.58 -3.97 -10.94
N LEU A 310 62.82 -4.07 -10.44
CA LEU A 310 63.72 -5.18 -10.76
C LEU A 310 63.23 -6.45 -10.07
N LEU A 311 62.44 -7.25 -10.77
CA LEU A 311 61.85 -8.47 -10.25
C LEU A 311 62.70 -9.70 -10.59
N TRP A 312 62.62 -10.71 -9.73
CA TRP A 312 63.21 -12.02 -9.99
C TRP A 312 62.38 -12.75 -11.06
N ASP A 313 62.99 -13.04 -12.21
CA ASP A 313 62.44 -13.88 -13.26
C ASP A 313 63.02 -15.28 -13.13
N ALA A 314 62.20 -16.23 -12.67
CA ALA A 314 62.61 -17.61 -12.44
C ALA A 314 62.97 -18.36 -13.74
N ASP A 315 62.48 -17.88 -14.88
CA ASP A 315 62.73 -18.46 -16.20
C ASP A 315 63.92 -17.79 -16.90
N ALA A 316 64.50 -16.74 -16.31
CA ALA A 316 65.69 -16.08 -16.83
C ALA A 316 66.96 -16.92 -16.58
N GLY A 317 67.34 -17.72 -17.58
CA GLY A 317 68.51 -18.59 -17.52
C GLY A 317 68.26 -19.89 -16.72
N GLU A 318 69.32 -20.66 -16.44
CA GLU A 318 69.18 -22.00 -15.83
C GLU A 318 68.80 -21.99 -14.33
N ASN A 319 68.99 -20.88 -13.62
CA ASN A 319 68.74 -20.77 -12.17
C ASN A 319 67.87 -19.57 -11.78
N GLY A 320 67.24 -18.90 -12.75
CA GLY A 320 66.57 -17.61 -12.57
C GLY A 320 67.55 -16.44 -12.37
N ALA A 321 67.07 -15.22 -12.63
CA ALA A 321 67.86 -14.00 -12.47
C ALA A 321 66.95 -12.80 -12.20
N PHE A 322 67.51 -11.72 -11.64
CA PHE A 322 66.83 -10.43 -11.65
C PHE A 322 66.76 -9.90 -13.09
N SER A 323 65.56 -9.57 -13.55
CA SER A 323 65.34 -9.07 -14.91
C SER A 323 65.32 -7.55 -14.92
N ALA A 324 66.18 -6.95 -15.76
CA ALA A 324 66.11 -5.53 -16.11
C ALA A 324 65.23 -5.29 -17.36
N ALA A 325 64.37 -6.23 -17.70
CA ALA A 325 63.39 -6.04 -18.77
C ALA A 325 62.23 -5.17 -18.25
N HIS A 326 61.82 -4.18 -19.06
CA HIS A 326 60.72 -3.26 -18.71
C HIS A 326 59.54 -3.44 -19.66
N GLY A 327 58.33 -3.34 -19.11
CA GLY A 327 57.07 -3.45 -19.83
C GLY A 327 56.73 -4.86 -20.34
N LYS A 328 55.52 -4.99 -20.89
CA LYS A 328 54.93 -6.26 -21.35
C LYS A 328 55.75 -7.01 -22.41
N ASP A 329 56.50 -6.29 -23.23
CA ASP A 329 57.32 -6.86 -24.30
C ASP A 329 58.69 -7.34 -23.80
N LYS A 330 58.95 -7.28 -22.48
CA LYS A 330 60.23 -7.65 -21.84
C LYS A 330 61.45 -7.01 -22.53
N THR A 331 61.37 -5.70 -22.82
CA THR A 331 62.48 -5.01 -23.49
C THR A 331 63.63 -4.78 -22.51
N ALA A 332 64.84 -5.25 -22.85
CA ALA A 332 66.02 -5.06 -22.02
C ALA A 332 66.31 -3.57 -21.79
N SER A 333 66.41 -3.16 -20.53
CA SER A 333 66.69 -1.79 -20.14
C SER A 333 68.09 -1.64 -19.54
N VAL A 334 68.61 -0.41 -19.60
CA VAL A 334 69.91 -0.07 -19.00
C VAL A 334 69.81 0.00 -17.48
N ILE A 335 70.80 -0.56 -16.78
CA ILE A 335 71.00 -0.33 -15.36
C ILE A 335 72.04 0.79 -15.22
N THR A 336 71.60 1.98 -14.81
CA THR A 336 72.47 3.16 -14.61
C THR A 336 72.67 3.46 -13.13
N ASN A 337 73.55 4.41 -12.80
CA ASN A 337 73.97 4.74 -11.42
C ASN A 337 74.61 3.55 -10.67
N VAL A 338 75.19 2.59 -11.41
CA VAL A 338 75.98 1.50 -10.84
C VAL A 338 77.33 2.06 -10.41
N ALA A 339 77.62 2.02 -9.12
CA ALA A 339 78.94 2.38 -8.58
C ALA A 339 80.02 1.43 -9.11
N ASN A 340 81.30 1.85 -9.10
CA ASN A 340 82.40 0.99 -9.54
C ASN A 340 82.47 -0.27 -8.65
N GLY A 341 82.32 -1.45 -9.26
CA GLY A 341 82.47 -2.73 -8.56
C GLY A 341 83.93 -3.03 -8.23
N ALA A 342 84.19 -3.82 -7.18
CA ALA A 342 85.55 -4.26 -6.89
C ALA A 342 86.09 -5.17 -8.01
N ILE A 343 87.32 -4.92 -8.48
CA ILE A 343 87.98 -5.77 -9.48
C ILE A 343 88.92 -6.74 -8.74
N SER A 344 88.49 -7.98 -8.56
CA SER A 344 89.29 -9.06 -7.97
C SER A 344 88.80 -10.44 -8.45
N ALA A 345 89.62 -11.47 -8.30
CA ALA A 345 89.29 -12.83 -8.74
C ALA A 345 88.05 -13.45 -8.06
N ALA A 346 87.58 -12.90 -6.94
CA ALA A 346 86.43 -13.39 -6.19
C ALA A 346 85.25 -12.40 -6.16
N SER A 347 85.36 -11.25 -6.84
CA SER A 347 84.31 -10.24 -6.81
C SER A 347 83.03 -10.74 -7.48
N SER A 348 81.89 -10.43 -6.87
CA SER A 348 80.55 -10.61 -7.45
C SER A 348 79.86 -9.25 -7.68
N ASP A 349 80.61 -8.16 -7.59
CA ASP A 349 80.10 -6.82 -7.85
C ASP A 349 79.89 -6.63 -9.36
N ALA A 350 78.80 -5.97 -9.73
CA ALA A 350 78.62 -5.51 -11.11
C ALA A 350 79.68 -4.44 -11.44
N ILE A 351 80.26 -4.54 -12.64
CA ILE A 351 81.15 -3.51 -13.19
C ILE A 351 80.33 -2.54 -14.05
N ASN A 352 80.76 -1.28 -14.11
CA ASN A 352 80.15 -0.28 -15.00
C ASN A 352 81.05 0.06 -16.19
N GLY A 353 80.50 0.82 -17.15
CA GLY A 353 81.21 1.20 -18.38
C GLY A 353 82.53 1.95 -18.17
N SER A 354 82.68 2.72 -17.07
CA SER A 354 83.92 3.45 -16.79
C SER A 354 85.10 2.53 -16.48
N GLN A 355 84.83 1.38 -15.85
CA GLN A 355 85.84 0.38 -15.52
C GLN A 355 86.31 -0.35 -16.77
N LEU A 356 85.38 -0.76 -17.66
CA LEU A 356 85.73 -1.37 -18.94
C LEU A 356 86.46 -0.39 -19.87
N TYR A 357 86.04 0.87 -19.90
CA TYR A 357 86.73 1.93 -20.62
C TYR A 357 88.19 2.08 -20.13
N THR A 358 88.41 2.06 -18.82
CA THR A 358 89.76 2.11 -18.24
C THR A 358 90.61 0.93 -18.70
N THR A 359 90.07 -0.29 -18.71
CA THR A 359 90.75 -1.47 -19.26
C THR A 359 91.09 -1.32 -20.74
N ASN A 360 90.13 -0.87 -21.57
CA ASN A 360 90.36 -0.66 -23.00
C ASN A 360 91.41 0.43 -23.24
N LYS A 361 91.45 1.45 -22.38
CA LYS A 361 92.48 2.50 -22.46
C LYS A 361 93.87 1.96 -22.17
N TYR A 362 94.02 1.09 -21.16
CA TYR A 362 95.29 0.42 -20.92
C TYR A 362 95.75 -0.42 -22.12
N ILE A 363 94.83 -1.10 -22.81
CA ILE A 363 95.16 -1.89 -24.00
C ILE A 363 95.60 -0.98 -25.15
N ALA A 364 94.85 0.09 -25.44
CA ALA A 364 95.21 1.05 -26.48
C ALA A 364 96.58 1.69 -26.22
N ASP A 365 96.83 2.15 -24.99
CA ASP A 365 98.11 2.73 -24.59
C ASP A 365 99.27 1.71 -24.71
N ALA A 366 99.02 0.43 -24.43
CA ALA A 366 100.02 -0.64 -24.54
C ALA A 366 100.33 -1.03 -26.00
N LEU A 367 99.35 -0.94 -26.91
CA LEU A 367 99.59 -1.12 -28.34
C LEU A 367 100.41 0.05 -28.90
N GLY A 368 100.14 1.28 -28.48
CA GLY A 368 100.79 2.46 -29.04
C GLY A 368 100.38 2.70 -30.50
N GLY A 369 101.21 3.36 -31.30
CA GLY A 369 100.92 3.63 -32.72
C GLY A 369 99.58 4.36 -32.92
N ASP A 370 99.26 5.36 -32.10
CA ASP A 370 98.01 6.12 -32.17
C ASP A 370 96.71 5.30 -31.95
N ALA A 371 96.78 4.11 -31.34
CA ALA A 371 95.59 3.39 -30.88
C ALA A 371 94.83 4.19 -29.80
N GLU A 372 93.51 4.25 -29.89
CA GLU A 372 92.64 5.04 -28.99
C GLU A 372 91.32 4.30 -28.69
N VAL A 373 90.71 4.56 -27.53
CA VAL A 373 89.36 4.07 -27.20
C VAL A 373 88.31 5.06 -27.71
N ASN A 374 87.41 4.58 -28.56
CA ASN A 374 86.31 5.35 -29.14
C ASN A 374 85.17 5.57 -28.13
N ALA A 375 84.25 6.50 -28.46
CA ALA A 375 83.10 6.83 -27.61
C ALA A 375 82.13 5.66 -27.37
N ASP A 376 82.12 4.66 -28.26
CA ASP A 376 81.35 3.42 -28.12
C ASP A 376 82.09 2.31 -27.34
N GLY A 377 83.30 2.60 -26.86
CA GLY A 377 84.16 1.69 -26.12
C GLY A 377 85.03 0.78 -26.98
N THR A 378 84.93 0.83 -28.32
CA THR A 378 85.83 0.07 -29.21
C THR A 378 87.23 0.67 -29.25
N ILE A 379 88.25 -0.12 -29.61
CA ILE A 379 89.63 0.38 -29.76
C ILE A 379 89.92 0.59 -31.25
N THR A 380 90.31 1.81 -31.63
CA THR A 380 90.90 2.11 -32.93
C THR A 380 92.25 1.40 -33.04
N ALA A 381 92.43 0.66 -34.13
CA ALA A 381 93.65 -0.13 -34.36
C ALA A 381 94.90 0.77 -34.34
N PRO A 382 96.05 0.27 -33.84
CA PRO A 382 97.32 1.01 -33.93
C PRO A 382 97.71 1.22 -35.40
N THR A 383 98.67 2.09 -35.65
CA THR A 383 99.32 2.33 -36.94
C THR A 383 100.82 2.39 -36.69
N TYR A 384 101.55 1.39 -37.18
CA TYR A 384 103.00 1.32 -37.14
C TYR A 384 103.54 1.55 -38.55
N THR A 385 104.47 2.51 -38.71
CA THR A 385 105.12 2.76 -40.00
C THR A 385 106.49 2.08 -40.05
N ILE A 386 106.65 1.07 -40.90
CA ILE A 386 107.89 0.32 -41.08
C ILE A 386 108.21 0.28 -42.58
N ALA A 387 109.43 0.67 -42.95
CA ALA A 387 109.88 0.75 -44.34
C ALA A 387 108.93 1.57 -45.27
N ASN A 388 108.25 2.60 -44.73
CA ASN A 388 107.24 3.44 -45.41
C ASN A 388 105.91 2.73 -45.76
N ALA A 389 105.61 1.58 -45.16
CA ALA A 389 104.29 0.95 -45.18
C ALA A 389 103.65 1.02 -43.79
N GLU A 390 102.32 1.10 -43.73
CA GLU A 390 101.54 1.16 -42.50
C GLU A 390 100.96 -0.22 -42.14
N TYR A 391 101.09 -0.61 -40.88
CA TYR A 391 100.58 -1.87 -40.33
C TYR A 391 99.71 -1.58 -39.12
N ASN A 392 98.55 -2.24 -39.01
CA ASN A 392 97.53 -1.90 -38.02
C ASN A 392 97.36 -2.91 -36.89
N ASN A 393 98.32 -3.82 -36.74
CA ASN A 393 98.43 -4.71 -35.61
C ASN A 393 99.90 -5.06 -35.37
N VAL A 394 100.22 -5.52 -34.16
CA VAL A 394 101.60 -5.79 -33.74
C VAL A 394 102.21 -6.95 -34.53
N GLY A 395 101.44 -7.99 -34.86
CA GLY A 395 101.93 -9.16 -35.58
C GLY A 395 102.48 -8.78 -36.95
N ASP A 396 101.64 -8.17 -37.78
CA ASP A 396 102.03 -7.77 -39.14
C ASP A 396 103.16 -6.74 -39.13
N ALA A 397 103.19 -5.84 -38.13
CA ALA A 397 104.28 -4.88 -37.99
C ALA A 397 105.62 -5.57 -37.65
N LEU A 398 105.61 -6.58 -36.77
CA LEU A 398 106.81 -7.35 -36.44
C LEU A 398 107.27 -8.19 -37.63
N ASP A 399 106.36 -8.83 -38.35
CA ASP A 399 106.68 -9.58 -39.57
C ASP A 399 107.32 -8.65 -40.62
N ALA A 400 106.77 -7.44 -40.79
CA ALA A 400 107.36 -6.44 -41.67
C ALA A 400 108.74 -5.94 -41.21
N LEU A 401 108.98 -5.83 -39.90
CA LEU A 401 110.31 -5.50 -39.38
C LEU A 401 111.30 -6.64 -39.65
N ASP A 402 110.86 -7.89 -39.50
CA ASP A 402 111.64 -9.09 -39.77
C ASP A 402 112.09 -9.10 -41.25
N ASP A 403 111.15 -8.95 -42.18
CA ASP A 403 111.42 -8.95 -43.62
C ASP A 403 112.37 -7.83 -44.08
N ASN A 404 112.43 -6.70 -43.36
CA ASN A 404 113.21 -5.52 -43.76
C ASN A 404 114.50 -5.32 -42.94
N ALA A 405 114.86 -6.25 -42.07
CA ALA A 405 116.07 -6.19 -41.25
C ALA A 405 117.18 -7.14 -41.75
N LEU A 406 118.41 -6.92 -41.28
CA LEU A 406 119.47 -7.94 -41.37
C LEU A 406 119.22 -8.98 -40.29
N LEU A 407 118.66 -10.12 -40.67
CA LEU A 407 118.30 -11.18 -39.73
C LEU A 407 119.44 -12.16 -39.52
N TRP A 408 119.47 -12.76 -38.33
CA TRP A 408 120.37 -13.87 -38.03
C TRP A 408 119.84 -15.15 -38.69
N ASP A 409 120.61 -15.73 -39.61
CA ASP A 409 120.34 -17.04 -40.20
C ASP A 409 121.30 -18.06 -39.58
N GLU A 410 120.78 -18.91 -38.70
CA GLU A 410 121.55 -19.92 -37.98
C GLU A 410 122.13 -21.01 -38.90
N THR A 411 121.54 -21.21 -40.09
CA THR A 411 121.99 -22.22 -41.06
C THR A 411 123.04 -21.71 -42.03
N ALA A 412 123.17 -20.37 -42.15
CA ALA A 412 124.21 -19.74 -42.94
C ALA A 412 125.62 -20.06 -42.40
N ASN A 413 126.64 -19.80 -43.21
CA ASN A 413 128.05 -20.07 -42.86
C ASN A 413 128.31 -21.52 -42.39
N GLY A 414 127.74 -22.51 -43.11
CA GLY A 414 127.92 -23.93 -42.80
C GLY A 414 127.33 -24.36 -41.46
N GLY A 415 126.30 -23.66 -40.97
CA GLY A 415 125.63 -23.95 -39.70
C GLY A 415 126.26 -23.28 -38.47
N ALA A 416 127.23 -22.37 -38.64
CA ALA A 416 127.76 -21.55 -37.56
C ALA A 416 126.95 -20.26 -37.33
N GLY A 417 125.98 -19.99 -38.20
CA GLY A 417 125.16 -18.80 -38.23
C GLY A 417 125.86 -17.57 -38.80
N ALA A 418 125.09 -16.73 -39.50
CA ALA A 418 125.55 -15.43 -40.00
C ALA A 418 124.37 -14.48 -40.16
N TYR A 419 124.64 -13.18 -40.16
CA TYR A 419 123.63 -12.20 -40.58
C TYR A 419 123.39 -12.32 -42.09
N ASN A 420 122.13 -12.58 -42.45
CA ASN A 420 121.71 -12.74 -43.82
C ASN A 420 121.21 -11.40 -44.36
N ALA A 421 121.86 -10.92 -45.42
CA ALA A 421 121.48 -9.73 -46.14
C ALA A 421 120.57 -10.01 -47.34
N SER A 422 119.89 -11.17 -47.36
CA SER A 422 118.92 -11.47 -48.40
C SER A 422 117.60 -10.76 -48.13
N HIS A 423 117.01 -10.16 -49.16
CA HIS A 423 115.65 -9.62 -49.14
C HIS A 423 114.86 -10.36 -50.23
N ASP A 424 113.66 -10.86 -49.92
CA ASP A 424 112.85 -11.75 -50.78
C ASP A 424 113.63 -12.95 -51.36
N GLY A 425 114.50 -13.55 -50.55
CA GLY A 425 115.32 -14.71 -50.94
C GLY A 425 116.42 -14.42 -51.97
N LYS A 426 116.75 -13.15 -52.22
CA LYS A 426 117.85 -12.73 -53.09
C LYS A 426 118.91 -12.00 -52.28
N ALA A 427 120.18 -12.27 -52.55
CA ALA A 427 121.28 -11.53 -51.93
C ALA A 427 121.15 -10.03 -52.27
N SER A 428 121.04 -9.19 -51.24
CA SER A 428 120.94 -7.74 -51.41
C SER A 428 122.28 -7.06 -51.20
N ILE A 429 122.42 -5.86 -51.76
CA ILE A 429 123.61 -5.03 -51.56
C ILE A 429 123.49 -4.36 -50.20
N ILE A 430 124.45 -4.61 -49.31
CA ILE A 430 124.61 -3.79 -48.11
C ILE A 430 125.38 -2.53 -48.52
N THR A 431 124.69 -1.38 -48.48
CA THR A 431 125.30 -0.07 -48.74
C THR A 431 125.66 0.62 -47.42
N ASN A 432 126.46 1.69 -47.48
CA ASN A 432 126.96 2.40 -46.30
C ASN A 432 127.80 1.55 -45.33
N VAL A 433 128.44 0.49 -45.82
CA VAL A 433 129.46 -0.26 -45.07
C VAL A 433 130.72 0.58 -44.97
N ALA A 434 131.07 1.01 -43.75
CA ALA A 434 132.33 1.71 -43.47
C ALA A 434 133.55 0.83 -43.85
N ASN A 435 134.72 1.44 -44.07
CA ASN A 435 135.93 0.66 -44.38
C ASN A 435 136.29 -0.25 -43.20
N GLY A 436 136.33 -1.56 -43.43
CA GLY A 436 136.79 -2.53 -42.42
C GLY A 436 138.30 -2.48 -42.20
N SER A 437 138.80 -2.96 -41.07
CA SER A 437 140.26 -3.08 -40.90
C SER A 437 140.85 -4.09 -41.90
N ILE A 438 141.99 -3.76 -42.54
CA ILE A 438 142.71 -4.69 -43.42
C ILE A 438 143.92 -5.22 -42.65
N SER A 439 143.71 -6.27 -41.87
CA SER A 439 144.73 -7.02 -41.13
C SER A 439 144.43 -8.52 -41.19
N GLU A 440 145.44 -9.36 -40.96
CA GLU A 440 145.33 -10.82 -41.07
C GLU A 440 144.20 -11.41 -40.20
N ASP A 441 143.93 -10.81 -39.04
CA ASP A 441 142.90 -11.24 -38.09
C ASP A 441 141.60 -10.42 -38.15
N SER A 442 141.40 -9.57 -39.17
CA SER A 442 140.20 -8.73 -39.25
C SER A 442 138.96 -9.55 -39.59
N THR A 443 137.88 -9.29 -38.87
CA THR A 443 136.54 -9.87 -39.14
C THR A 443 135.56 -8.82 -39.66
N ASP A 444 136.04 -7.60 -39.92
CA ASP A 444 135.22 -6.53 -40.47
C ASP A 444 134.84 -6.84 -41.92
N ALA A 445 133.63 -6.48 -42.31
CA ALA A 445 133.25 -6.48 -43.72
C ALA A 445 134.11 -5.46 -44.48
N VAL A 446 134.88 -5.92 -45.48
CA VAL A 446 135.61 -5.04 -46.38
C VAL A 446 134.68 -4.54 -47.48
N ASN A 447 134.71 -3.25 -47.80
CA ASN A 447 133.84 -2.68 -48.83
C ASN A 447 134.53 -2.61 -50.22
N GLY A 448 133.75 -2.31 -51.25
CA GLY A 448 134.25 -2.25 -52.62
C GLY A 448 135.38 -1.25 -52.84
N SER A 449 135.45 -0.16 -52.07
CA SER A 449 136.55 0.83 -52.20
C SER A 449 137.89 0.25 -51.75
N GLN A 450 137.87 -0.61 -50.72
CA GLN A 450 139.07 -1.28 -50.19
C GLN A 450 139.57 -2.37 -51.14
N LEU A 451 138.66 -3.20 -51.68
CA LEU A 451 139.03 -4.20 -52.69
C LEU A 451 139.55 -3.55 -53.98
N ASN A 452 138.96 -2.41 -54.38
CA ASN A 452 139.46 -1.64 -55.52
C ASN A 452 140.88 -1.12 -55.28
N ALA A 453 141.19 -0.61 -54.08
CA ALA A 453 142.55 -0.18 -53.73
C ALA A 453 143.55 -1.35 -53.83
N THR A 454 143.19 -2.54 -53.34
CA THR A 454 144.00 -3.77 -53.50
C THR A 454 144.18 -4.16 -54.98
N ASN A 455 143.10 -4.13 -55.77
CA ASN A 455 143.17 -4.47 -57.20
C ASN A 455 144.10 -3.52 -57.98
N MET A 456 144.09 -2.22 -57.68
CA MET A 456 145.03 -1.28 -58.31
C MET A 456 146.50 -1.61 -57.99
N MET A 457 146.80 -2.03 -56.76
CA MET A 457 148.16 -2.47 -56.39
C MET A 457 148.58 -3.76 -57.13
N ILE A 458 147.66 -4.71 -57.32
CA ILE A 458 147.91 -5.94 -58.10
C ILE A 458 148.16 -5.61 -59.57
N GLU A 459 147.40 -4.68 -60.14
CA GLU A 459 147.55 -4.27 -61.54
C GLU A 459 148.88 -3.54 -61.78
N GLN A 460 149.31 -2.69 -60.84
CA GLN A 460 150.67 -2.12 -60.83
C GLN A 460 151.75 -3.21 -60.80
N ASN A 461 151.63 -4.21 -59.92
CA ASN A 461 152.58 -5.31 -59.86
C ASN A 461 152.60 -6.10 -61.19
N THR A 462 151.45 -6.29 -61.83
CA THR A 462 151.34 -6.98 -63.14
C THR A 462 152.06 -6.19 -64.25
N GLN A 463 151.93 -4.86 -64.26
CA GLN A 463 152.66 -4.01 -65.21
C GLN A 463 154.18 -4.03 -64.99
N ILE A 464 154.64 -4.05 -63.73
CA ILE A 464 156.07 -4.17 -63.39
C ILE A 464 156.65 -5.50 -63.89
N ILE A 465 155.94 -6.62 -63.67
CA ILE A 465 156.37 -7.95 -64.13
C ILE A 465 156.50 -7.98 -65.67
N ASN A 466 155.57 -7.36 -66.40
CA ASN A 466 155.62 -7.30 -67.86
C ASN A 466 156.80 -6.46 -68.40
N GLN A 467 157.28 -5.44 -67.67
CA GLN A 467 158.48 -4.68 -68.06
C GLN A 467 159.79 -5.44 -67.82
N LEU A 468 159.86 -6.30 -66.79
CA LEU A 468 161.02 -7.16 -66.52
C LEU A 468 161.19 -8.29 -67.57
N ALA A 469 160.12 -8.75 -68.19
CA ALA A 469 160.16 -9.83 -69.19
C ALA A 469 160.64 -9.40 -70.59
N GLY A 470 160.65 -8.10 -70.92
CA GLY A 470 160.93 -7.59 -72.27
C GLY A 470 162.38 -7.23 -72.60
N ASN A 471 163.31 -7.24 -71.65
CA ASN A 471 164.66 -6.66 -71.82
C ASN A 471 165.80 -7.70 -71.82
N THR A 472 165.73 -8.72 -72.70
CA THR A 472 166.80 -9.74 -72.83
C THR A 472 167.50 -9.82 -74.19
N ASP A 473 167.17 -8.96 -75.17
CA ASP A 473 167.79 -8.98 -76.52
C ASP A 473 168.35 -7.61 -76.99
N ALA A 474 169.35 -7.08 -76.28
CA ALA A 474 170.25 -6.06 -76.83
C ALA A 474 171.69 -6.30 -76.40
N THR A 475 172.51 -6.76 -77.33
CA THR A 475 173.97 -6.75 -77.26
C THR A 475 174.48 -5.36 -77.64
N TYR A 476 175.39 -4.76 -76.86
CA TYR A 476 176.69 -4.25 -77.31
C TYR A 476 177.46 -3.64 -76.11
N ILE A 477 178.67 -4.19 -75.91
CA ILE A 477 179.96 -3.58 -75.51
C ILE A 477 180.01 -2.68 -74.27
#